data_AF-D3MU51-F1
#
_entry.id   AF-D3MU51-F1
#
_cell.length_a   1.000
_cell.length_b   1.000
_cell.length_c   1.000
_cell.angle_alpha   90.00
_cell.angle_beta   90.00
_cell.angle_gamma   90.00
#
_symmetry.space_group_name_H-M   'P 1'
#
loop_
_entity.id
_entity.type
_entity.pdbx_description
1 polymer ?
#
loop_
_entity_poly.entity_id
_entity_poly.type
_entity_poly.pdbx_seq_one_letter_code
_entity_poly.pdbx_strand_id
1 'polypeptide(L)' 'MLDGDYTAKDRCKFCDSCLVVIKITDKGYLVQCEKCGVISETRYAYKNNSKPSRMAKVRKLKKKYYDMEVDYENY' A
#
# COMPACT_ATOMS: atom_id res chain seq x y z
N MET A 1 5.45 -10.14 1.99
CA MET A 1 5.68 -8.89 1.23
C MET A 1 4.91 -7.78 1.92
N LEU A 2 5.48 -6.60 2.12
CA LEU A 2 4.80 -5.47 2.78
C LEU A 2 3.85 -4.69 1.85
N ASP A 3 3.53 -5.22 0.66
CA ASP A 3 2.54 -4.71 -0.32
C ASP A 3 2.55 -3.18 -0.58
N GLY A 4 3.68 -2.52 -0.34
CA GLY A 4 3.81 -1.07 -0.41
C GLY A 4 2.89 -0.33 0.57
N ASP A 5 2.68 -0.87 1.77
CA ASP A 5 2.03 -0.18 2.89
C ASP A 5 2.89 0.97 3.44
N TYR A 6 4.20 0.94 3.17
CA TYR A 6 5.15 1.95 3.56
C TYR A 6 5.87 2.51 2.32
N THR A 7 5.99 3.83 2.27
CA THR A 7 6.69 4.58 1.22
C THR A 7 7.90 5.28 1.82
N ALA A 8 9.03 5.27 1.11
CA ALA A 8 10.19 6.06 1.52
C ALA A 8 9.87 7.57 1.42
N LYS A 9 10.50 8.37 2.27
CA LYS A 9 10.50 9.84 2.09
C LYS A 9 11.26 10.26 0.83
N ASP A 10 12.30 9.49 0.51
CA ASP A 10 13.16 9.76 -0.64
C ASP A 10 12.53 9.28 -1.94
N ARG A 11 12.87 9.94 -3.05
CA ARG A 11 12.49 9.54 -4.41
C ARG A 11 13.59 8.72 -5.07
N CYS A 12 13.21 7.95 -6.09
CA CYS A 12 14.18 7.19 -6.86
C CYS A 12 15.16 8.14 -7.58
N LYS A 13 16.47 7.96 -7.36
CA LYS A 13 17.51 8.79 -8.00
C LYS A 13 17.53 8.76 -9.53
N PHE A 14 16.93 7.73 -10.13
CA PHE A 14 16.99 7.51 -11.58
C PHE A 14 15.77 8.08 -12.33
N CYS A 15 14.57 7.87 -11.78
CA CYS A 15 13.31 8.20 -12.47
C CYS A 15 12.38 9.08 -11.62
N ASP A 16 12.88 9.57 -10.48
CA ASP A 16 12.21 10.47 -9.54
C ASP A 16 10.83 9.99 -9.05
N SER A 17 10.57 8.69 -9.21
CA SER A 17 9.31 8.05 -8.84
C SER A 17 9.33 7.57 -7.39
N CYS A 18 8.15 7.20 -6.88
CA CYS A 18 7.98 6.72 -5.52
C CYS A 18 8.75 5.41 -5.25
N LEU A 19 9.27 5.30 -4.02
CA LEU A 19 9.92 4.12 -3.49
C LEU A 19 9.01 3.48 -2.44
N VAL A 20 8.76 2.18 -2.56
CA VAL A 20 7.93 1.39 -1.63
C VAL A 20 8.79 0.40 -0.86
N VAL A 21 8.49 0.21 0.42
CA VAL A 21 9.22 -0.73 1.27
C VAL A 21 8.83 -2.16 0.89
N ILE A 22 9.84 -2.99 0.62
CA ILE A 22 9.69 -4.43 0.41
C ILE A 22 9.93 -5.19 1.71
N LYS A 23 10.96 -4.78 2.46
CA LYS A 23 11.44 -5.49 3.65
C LYS A 23 11.97 -4.51 4.70
N ILE A 24 11.66 -4.80 5.97
CA ILE A 24 12.25 -4.12 7.13
C ILE A 24 13.50 -4.91 7.52
N THR A 25 14.61 -4.20 7.72
CA THR A 25 15.88 -4.77 8.16
C THR A 25 16.29 -4.11 9.48
N ASP A 26 17.22 -4.73 10.20
CA ASP A 26 17.69 -4.23 11.50
C ASP A 26 18.36 -2.84 11.39
N LYS A 27 18.75 -2.44 10.18
CA LYS A 27 19.41 -1.17 9.86
C LYS A 27 18.48 -0.13 9.23
N GLY A 28 17.23 -0.48 8.92
CA GLY A 28 16.26 0.41 8.27
C GLY A 28 15.27 -0.31 7.36
N TYR A 29 15.12 0.19 6.13
CA TYR A 29 14.12 -0.28 5.17
C TYR A 29 14.76 -0.51 3.81
N LEU A 30 14.47 -1.68 3.24
CA LEU A 30 14.81 -2.00 1.86
C LEU A 30 13.61 -1.62 0.99
N VAL A 31 13.83 -0.69 0.06
CA VAL A 31 12.79 -0.07 -0.76
C VAL A 31 13.02 -0.32 -2.24
N GLN A 32 11.94 -0.38 -3.01
CA GLN A 32 11.95 -0.57 -4.45
C GLN A 32 11.22 0.57 -5.14
N CYS A 33 11.75 1.03 -6.25
CA CYS A 33 11.02 1.95 -7.11
C CYS A 33 9.87 1.25 -7.83
N GLU A 34 8.67 1.83 -7.74
CA GLU A 34 7.48 1.30 -8.42
C GLU A 34 7.60 1.36 -9.95
N LYS A 35 8.40 2.30 -10.49
CA LYS A 35 8.50 2.52 -11.94
C LYS A 35 9.66 1.77 -12.59
N CYS A 36 10.87 1.91 -12.06
CA CYS A 36 12.07 1.32 -12.67
C CYS A 36 12.59 0.07 -11.94
N GLY A 37 11.98 -0.32 -10.81
CA GLY A 37 12.35 -1.52 -10.07
C GLY A 37 13.68 -1.44 -9.31
N VAL A 38 14.41 -0.31 -9.38
CA VAL A 38 15.66 -0.12 -8.64
C VAL A 38 15.43 -0.31 -7.15
N ILE A 39 16.32 -1.08 -6.52
CA ILE A 39 16.32 -1.36 -5.09
C ILE A 39 17.34 -0.44 -4.41
N SER A 40 16.93 0.16 -3.29
CA SER A 40 17.79 1.00 -2.46
C SER A 40 17.46 0.82 -0.97
N GLU A 41 18.34 1.30 -0.10
CA GLU A 41 18.10 1.31 1.34
C GLU A 41 17.79 2.73 1.83
N THR A 42 16.85 2.85 2.77
CA THR A 42 16.56 4.10 3.47
C THR A 42 16.37 3.85 4.96
N ARG A 43 16.64 4.86 5.77
CA ARG A 43 16.37 4.82 7.22
C ARG A 43 14.97 5.28 7.57
N TYR A 44 14.29 5.97 6.65
CA TYR A 44 13.02 6.64 6.93
C TYR A 44 11.96 6.23 5.90
N ALA A 45 10.94 5.52 6.37
CA ALA A 45 9.73 5.22 5.63
C ALA A 45 8.51 5.64 6.45
N TYR A 46 7.47 6.12 5.78
CA TYR A 46 6.20 6.47 6.40
C TYR A 46 5.10 5.54 5.90
N LYS A 47 4.12 5.28 6.77
CA LYS A 47 2.96 4.47 6.40
C LYS A 47 2.10 5.23 5.40
N ASN A 48 1.82 4.62 4.27
CA ASN A 48 1.02 5.23 3.23
C ASN A 48 -0.47 5.11 3.58
N ASN A 49 -1.00 6.11 4.29
CA ASN A 49 -2.40 6.12 4.74
C ASN A 49 -3.41 6.32 3.59
N SER A 50 -2.95 6.59 2.38
CA SER A 50 -3.82 6.71 1.19
C SER A 50 -4.36 5.35 0.71
N LYS A 51 -3.68 4.24 1.03
CA LYS A 51 -4.20 2.91 0.76
C LYS A 51 -5.21 2.53 1.84
N PRO A 52 -6.47 2.20 1.48
CA PRO A 52 -7.45 1.75 2.47
C PRO A 52 -6.91 0.48 3.12
N SER A 53 -6.93 0.45 4.45
CA SER A 53 -6.53 -0.73 5.22
C SER A 53 -7.26 -1.96 4.71
N ARG A 54 -6.67 -3.16 4.88
CA ARG A 54 -7.33 -4.42 4.54
C ARG A 54 -8.73 -4.51 5.16
N MET A 55 -8.89 -4.05 6.41
CA MET A 55 -10.20 -3.98 7.07
C MET A 55 -11.16 -2.98 6.42
N ALA A 56 -10.66 -1.84 5.95
CA ALA A 56 -11.48 -0.90 5.17
C ALA A 56 -11.94 -1.50 3.83
N LYS A 57 -11.09 -2.29 3.16
CA LYS A 57 -11.48 -3.06 1.96
C LYS A 57 -12.56 -4.11 2.28
N VAL A 58 -12.39 -4.87 3.35
CA VAL A 58 -13.39 -5.87 3.81
C VAL A 58 -14.72 -5.20 4.15
N ARG A 59 -14.71 -4.04 4.83
CA ARG A 59 -15.93 -3.26 5.13
C ARG A 59 -16.64 -2.78 3.85
N LYS A 60 -15.90 -2.28 2.85
CA LYS A 60 -16.48 -1.90 1.55
C LYS A 60 -17.09 -3.10 0.82
N LEU A 61 -16.42 -4.24 0.83
CA LEU A 61 -16.94 -5.49 0.24
C LEU A 61 -18.23 -5.92 0.94
N LYS A 62 -18.22 -6.04 2.27
CA LYS A 62 -19.42 -6.39 3.05
C LYS A 62 -20.57 -5.44 2.75
N LYS A 63 -20.31 -4.13 2.76
CA LYS A 63 -21.33 -3.13 2.42
C LYS A 63 -21.94 -3.38 1.04
N LYS A 64 -21.12 -3.63 0.01
CA LYS A 64 -21.60 -3.95 -1.34
C LYS A 64 -22.46 -5.22 -1.40
N TYR A 65 -22.15 -6.25 -0.62
CA TYR A 65 -22.92 -7.49 -0.57
C TYR A 65 -24.25 -7.31 0.18
N TYR A 66 -24.24 -6.66 1.34
CA TYR A 66 -25.47 -6.40 2.09
C TYR A 66 -26.39 -5.39 1.38
N ASP A 67 -25.84 -4.38 0.71
CA ASP A 67 -26.64 -3.43 -0.09
C ASP A 67 -27.33 -4.17 -1.28
N MET A 68 -26.82 -5.31 -1.77
CA MET A 68 -27.49 -6.13 -2.79
C MET A 68 -28.57 -7.07 -2.23
N GLU A 69 -28.46 -7.50 -0.97
CA GLU A 69 -29.46 -8.41 -0.37
C GLU A 69 -30.78 -7.69 -0.07
N VAL A 70 -30.75 -6.39 0.25
CA VAL A 70 -31.95 -5.58 0.55
C VAL A 70 -32.84 -5.36 -0.69
N ASP A 71 -32.28 -5.43 -1.90
CA ASP A 71 -33.05 -5.25 -3.14
C ASP A 71 -33.85 -6.51 -3.54
N TYR A 72 -33.54 -7.69 -2.98
CA TYR A 72 -34.26 -8.94 -3.29
C TYR A 72 -35.53 -9.17 -2.46
N GLU A 73 -35.71 -8.47 -1.34
CA GLU A 73 -36.92 -8.60 -0.48
C GLU A 73 -38.07 -7.66 -0.89
N ASN A 74 -37.86 -6.80 -1.90
CA ASN A 74 -38.87 -5.85 -2.41
C ASN A 74 -39.51 -6.26 -3.75
N TYR A 75 -39.40 -7.53 -4.16
CA TYR A 75 -40.07 -8.09 -5.34
C TYR A 75 -41.12 -9.14 -4.98
#